data_AF-Q3AG37-F1
#
_entry.id   AF-Q3AG37-F1
#
_cell.length_a   1.000
_cell.length_b   1.000
_cell.length_c   1.000
_cell.angle_alpha   90.00
_cell.angle_beta   90.00
_cell.angle_gamma   90.00
#
_symmetry.space_group_name_H-M   'P 1'
#
loop_
_entity.id
_entity.type
_entity.pdbx_description
1 polymer ?
#
loop_
_entity_poly.entity_id
_entity_poly.type
_entity_poly.pdbx_seq_one_letter_code
_entity_poly.pdbx_strand_id
1 'polypeptide(L)'
;MDLSKIITNPDKLFYPADLIFKKDVIAYYYLMADHILPYISNRPFVMNRFPDGIAGKSFYQKEIPAYAPNFLNKVAIWHEKEKKWVNYPYVAHKEALLWLVNQGVIELHCWLSEVPQIENPDILVFDLDPEPPLSFQDCLPVALLLREVLLKLGLEAWPKTSGKEGMHLFVPIEPKYGFKDTTRAAFNLCRLILKAYPEKVTLERVIKKRTGKVYLDYLQNSRGRTMVFPYSLRPLPKAPVSTPLLWEEVTKGEISPAEFNIKTIWERVKKYGDLWSNFHRRRYDIKPLLELM
;
A
#
# COMPACT_ATOMS: atom_id res chain seq x y z
N MET A 1 -5.43 26.68 9.85
CA MET A 1 -6.62 26.14 9.17
C MET A 1 -7.59 25.64 10.23
N ASP A 2 -8.88 25.91 10.07
CA ASP A 2 -9.91 25.51 11.03
C ASP A 2 -10.41 24.08 10.74
N LEU A 3 -9.84 23.08 11.42
CA LEU A 3 -10.22 21.67 11.28
C LEU A 3 -11.69 21.41 11.64
N SER A 4 -12.32 22.29 12.43
CA SER A 4 -13.74 22.13 12.82
C SER A 4 -14.68 22.20 11.62
N LYS A 5 -14.26 22.84 10.52
CA LYS A 5 -15.05 22.93 9.27
C LYS A 5 -14.99 21.67 8.41
N ILE A 6 -14.04 20.77 8.66
CA ILE A 6 -13.90 19.51 7.93
C ILE A 6 -14.47 18.36 8.74
N ILE A 7 -14.18 18.31 10.04
CA ILE A 7 -14.44 17.14 10.88
C ILE A 7 -15.92 17.08 11.28
N THR A 8 -16.57 15.96 10.98
CA THR A 8 -17.94 15.68 11.40
C THR A 8 -18.01 14.38 12.20
N ASN A 9 -18.93 14.28 13.16
CA ASN A 9 -19.13 13.10 14.00
C ASN A 9 -17.83 12.57 14.67
N PRO A 10 -17.05 13.43 15.35
CA PRO A 10 -15.72 13.06 15.88
C PRO A 10 -15.76 11.90 16.88
N ASP A 11 -16.85 11.79 17.65
CA ASP A 11 -17.03 10.75 18.69
C ASP A 11 -17.67 9.46 18.16
N LYS A 12 -17.76 9.29 16.83
CA LYS A 12 -18.15 8.01 16.25
C LYS A 12 -17.03 6.98 16.48
N LEU A 13 -17.37 5.79 16.98
CA LEU A 13 -16.42 4.69 17.12
C LEU A 13 -16.06 4.11 15.75
N PHE A 14 -14.76 4.14 15.42
CA PHE A 14 -14.24 3.48 14.22
C PHE A 14 -13.72 2.08 14.54
N TYR A 15 -13.13 1.88 15.72
CA TYR A 15 -12.72 0.58 16.25
C TYR A 15 -13.35 0.37 17.63
N PRO A 16 -14.56 -0.22 17.71
CA PRO A 16 -15.32 -0.32 18.96
C PRO A 16 -14.58 -1.08 20.07
N ALA A 17 -13.94 -2.21 19.73
CA ALA A 17 -13.24 -3.06 20.70
C ALA A 17 -12.03 -2.36 21.35
N ASP A 18 -11.45 -1.39 20.66
CA ASP A 18 -10.22 -0.69 21.08
C ASP A 18 -10.49 0.73 21.60
N LEU A 19 -11.76 1.14 21.61
CA LEU A 19 -12.25 2.49 21.91
C LEU A 19 -11.53 3.57 21.08
N ILE A 20 -11.28 3.29 19.80
CA ILE A 20 -10.69 4.26 18.87
C ILE A 20 -11.83 4.95 18.11
N PHE A 21 -11.91 6.26 18.29
CA PHE A 21 -12.91 7.14 17.70
C PHE A 21 -12.42 7.71 16.36
N LYS A 22 -13.36 8.23 15.56
CA LYS A 22 -13.07 8.91 14.30
C LYS A 22 -12.07 10.05 14.48
N LYS A 23 -12.19 10.81 15.57
CA LYS A 23 -11.23 11.89 15.91
C LYS A 23 -9.81 11.37 16.12
N ASP A 24 -9.63 10.16 16.67
CA ASP A 24 -8.30 9.58 16.88
C ASP A 24 -7.66 9.17 15.55
N VAL A 25 -8.45 8.60 14.64
CA VAL A 25 -8.02 8.29 13.26
C VAL A 25 -7.65 9.56 12.49
N ILE A 26 -8.43 10.62 12.64
CA ILE A 26 -8.13 11.92 12.02
C ILE A 26 -6.85 12.52 12.64
N ALA A 27 -6.70 12.49 13.96
CA ALA A 27 -5.51 12.97 14.64
C ALA A 27 -4.25 12.20 14.21
N TYR A 28 -4.35 10.88 14.05
CA TYR A 28 -3.29 10.06 13.49
C TYR A 28 -2.85 10.57 12.11
N TYR A 29 -3.79 10.71 11.17
CA TYR A 29 -3.45 11.13 9.83
C TYR A 29 -2.98 12.58 9.77
N TYR A 30 -3.42 13.44 10.68
CA TYR A 30 -2.91 14.80 10.84
C TYR A 30 -1.43 14.80 11.24
N LEU A 31 -1.06 14.01 12.25
CA LEU A 31 0.30 13.90 12.76
C LEU A 31 1.23 13.20 11.76
N MET A 32 0.75 12.18 11.08
CA MET A 32 1.53 11.38 10.13
C MET A 32 1.54 11.98 8.71
N ALA A 33 0.81 13.05 8.45
CA ALA A 33 0.66 13.61 7.10
C ALA A 33 2.01 13.90 6.41
N ASP A 34 2.98 14.45 7.12
CA ASP A 34 4.28 14.82 6.53
C ASP A 34 5.14 13.57 6.19
N HIS A 35 4.84 12.43 6.82
CA HIS A 35 5.42 11.13 6.48
C HIS A 35 4.60 10.37 5.43
N ILE A 36 3.32 10.67 5.25
CA ILE A 36 2.43 9.97 4.31
C ILE A 36 2.45 10.61 2.92
N LEU A 37 2.35 11.94 2.88
CA LEU A 37 2.20 12.71 1.66
C LEU A 37 3.33 12.48 0.65
N PRO A 38 4.61 12.32 1.03
CA PRO A 38 5.68 12.01 0.07
C PRO A 38 5.37 10.79 -0.79
N TYR A 39 4.64 9.80 -0.27
CA TYR A 39 4.36 8.55 -0.98
C TYR A 39 3.05 8.55 -1.76
N ILE A 40 2.02 9.26 -1.28
CA ILE A 40 0.67 9.19 -1.87
C ILE A 40 0.31 10.38 -2.76
N SER A 41 1.10 11.46 -2.71
CA SER A 41 0.75 12.69 -3.42
C SER A 41 0.65 12.43 -4.91
N ASN A 42 -0.32 13.07 -5.57
CA ASN A 42 -0.56 12.96 -7.02
C ASN A 42 -0.92 11.55 -7.51
N ARG A 43 -1.18 10.58 -6.63
CA ARG A 43 -1.61 9.24 -7.03
C ARG A 43 -3.13 9.15 -7.05
N PRO A 44 -3.75 8.67 -8.14
CA PRO A 44 -5.18 8.38 -8.16
C PRO A 44 -5.57 7.45 -6.99
N PHE A 45 -6.62 7.82 -6.29
CA PHE A 45 -7.01 7.22 -5.02
C PHE A 45 -8.35 6.48 -5.13
N VAL A 46 -8.47 5.33 -4.47
CA VAL A 46 -9.74 4.61 -4.33
C VAL A 46 -10.17 4.62 -2.87
N MET A 47 -11.35 5.17 -2.60
CA MET A 47 -11.87 5.29 -1.25
C MET A 47 -12.55 3.98 -0.83
N ASN A 48 -11.96 3.22 0.10
CA ASN A 48 -12.70 2.23 0.88
C ASN A 48 -13.24 2.91 2.14
N ARG A 49 -14.54 3.17 2.17
CA ARG A 49 -15.18 3.98 3.22
C ARG A 49 -15.84 3.09 4.27
N PHE A 50 -15.65 3.44 5.53
CA PHE A 50 -16.21 2.82 6.73
C PHE A 50 -17.06 3.84 7.48
N PRO A 51 -18.28 4.18 7.00
CA PRO A 51 -19.09 5.23 7.60
C PRO A 51 -19.40 4.98 9.08
N ASP A 52 -19.50 3.71 9.47
CA ASP A 52 -19.86 3.24 10.81
C ASP A 52 -18.73 2.41 11.46
N GLY A 53 -17.48 2.68 11.07
CA GLY A 53 -16.30 1.97 11.57
C GLY A 53 -16.16 0.55 11.02
N ILE A 54 -15.17 -0.17 11.55
CA ILE A 54 -14.76 -1.49 11.03
C ILE A 54 -15.77 -2.62 11.32
N ALA A 55 -16.68 -2.40 12.27
CA ALA A 55 -17.77 -3.33 12.58
C ALA A 55 -18.98 -3.16 11.63
N GLY A 56 -19.05 -2.03 10.92
CA GLY A 56 -20.10 -1.74 9.95
C GLY A 56 -19.74 -2.22 8.53
N LYS A 57 -20.63 -1.91 7.58
CA LYS A 57 -20.38 -2.17 6.15
C LYS A 57 -19.36 -1.17 5.62
N SER A 58 -18.43 -1.66 4.80
CA SER A 58 -17.58 -0.80 3.98
C SER A 58 -18.02 -0.80 2.52
N PHE A 59 -17.61 0.21 1.76
CA PHE A 59 -17.81 0.24 0.32
C PHE A 59 -16.66 0.94 -0.41
N TYR A 60 -16.37 0.47 -1.61
CA TYR A 60 -15.38 1.07 -2.50
C TYR A 60 -16.00 2.15 -3.37
N GLN A 61 -15.33 3.29 -3.46
CA GLN A 61 -15.73 4.44 -4.27
C GLN A 61 -14.52 4.97 -5.04
N LYS A 62 -14.60 4.89 -6.37
CA LYS A 62 -13.59 5.41 -7.30
C LYS A 62 -13.90 6.84 -7.72
N GLU A 63 -15.17 7.08 -8.07
CA GLU A 63 -15.66 8.39 -8.49
C GLU A 63 -15.67 9.37 -7.31
N ILE A 64 -15.03 10.52 -7.49
CA ILE A 64 -15.07 11.62 -6.54
C ILE A 64 -16.53 12.07 -6.29
N PRO A 65 -16.98 12.24 -5.03
CA PRO A 65 -18.34 12.70 -4.76
C PRO A 65 -18.61 14.09 -5.32
N ALA A 66 -19.86 14.37 -5.73
CA ALA A 66 -20.25 15.70 -6.22
C ALA A 66 -20.09 16.82 -5.19
N TYR A 67 -20.16 16.49 -3.90
CA TYR A 67 -19.95 17.42 -2.78
C TYR A 67 -18.47 17.57 -2.38
N ALA A 68 -17.53 16.95 -3.11
CA ALA A 68 -16.12 17.08 -2.80
C ALA A 68 -15.69 18.55 -2.88
N PRO A 69 -14.84 19.01 -1.95
CA PRO A 69 -14.39 20.39 -1.93
C PRO A 69 -13.47 20.66 -3.13
N ASN A 70 -13.45 21.92 -3.59
CA ASN A 70 -12.67 22.33 -4.76
C ASN A 70 -11.16 22.12 -4.63
N PHE A 71 -10.63 21.99 -3.39
CA PHE A 71 -9.22 21.69 -3.16
C PHE A 71 -8.88 20.20 -3.35
N LEU A 72 -9.87 19.31 -3.44
CA LEU A 72 -9.62 17.91 -3.74
C LEU A 72 -9.49 17.74 -5.25
N ASN A 73 -8.26 17.56 -5.70
CA ASN A 73 -7.97 17.38 -7.11
C ASN A 73 -8.52 16.05 -7.63
N LYS A 74 -8.74 15.99 -8.95
CA LYS A 74 -9.23 14.79 -9.64
C LYS A 74 -8.56 14.60 -11.00
N VAL A 75 -8.51 13.36 -11.44
CA VAL A 75 -8.09 12.98 -12.80
C VAL A 75 -9.12 12.03 -13.42
N ALA A 76 -9.50 12.30 -14.67
CA ALA A 76 -10.41 11.44 -15.41
C ALA A 76 -9.65 10.24 -15.98
N ILE A 77 -10.12 9.03 -15.69
CA ILE A 77 -9.53 7.78 -16.17
C ILE A 77 -10.58 6.98 -16.94
N TRP A 78 -10.23 6.55 -18.15
CA TRP A 78 -11.10 5.71 -18.97
C TRP A 78 -11.13 4.27 -18.46
N HIS A 79 -12.35 3.75 -18.33
CA HIS A 79 -12.67 2.40 -17.92
C HIS A 79 -13.21 1.60 -19.11
N GLU A 80 -12.36 0.76 -19.70
CA GLU A 80 -12.70 0.04 -20.94
C GLU A 80 -13.87 -0.93 -20.77
N LYS A 81 -13.95 -1.65 -19.64
CA LYS A 81 -15.02 -2.61 -19.38
C LYS A 81 -16.38 -1.92 -19.23
N GLU A 82 -16.40 -0.80 -18.53
CA GLU A 82 -17.59 -0.02 -18.23
C GLU A 82 -17.90 1.05 -19.29
N LYS A 83 -17.02 1.22 -20.29
CA LYS A 83 -17.09 2.24 -21.36
C LYS A 83 -17.44 3.64 -20.86
N LYS A 84 -16.76 4.08 -19.79
CA LYS A 84 -16.99 5.39 -19.18
C LYS A 84 -15.72 6.02 -18.62
N TRP A 85 -15.74 7.33 -18.48
CA TRP A 85 -14.77 8.06 -17.67
C TRP A 85 -15.18 8.00 -16.20
N VAL A 86 -14.19 7.84 -15.32
CA VAL A 86 -14.35 7.92 -13.86
C VAL A 86 -13.37 8.97 -13.35
N ASN A 87 -13.83 9.93 -12.54
CA ASN A 87 -12.93 10.91 -11.95
C ASN A 87 -12.40 10.41 -10.61
N TYR A 88 -11.13 10.03 -10.59
CA TYR A 88 -10.45 9.60 -9.37
C TYR A 88 -9.95 10.81 -8.60
N PRO A 89 -10.21 10.91 -7.28
CA PRO A 89 -9.54 11.91 -6.46
C PRO A 89 -8.04 11.60 -6.36
N TYR A 90 -7.22 12.62 -6.15
CA TYR A 90 -5.85 12.44 -5.70
C TYR A 90 -5.50 13.51 -4.66
N VAL A 91 -4.62 13.13 -3.74
CA VAL A 91 -4.19 14.00 -2.63
C VAL A 91 -2.98 14.80 -3.09
N ALA A 92 -2.95 16.10 -2.79
CA ALA A 92 -1.78 16.95 -3.03
C ALA A 92 -1.25 17.62 -1.76
N HIS A 93 -2.05 17.62 -0.68
CA HIS A 93 -1.74 18.32 0.56
C HIS A 93 -2.56 17.73 1.73
N LYS A 94 -2.21 18.17 2.95
CA LYS A 94 -2.73 17.63 4.21
C LYS A 94 -4.25 17.73 4.31
N GLU A 95 -4.83 18.82 3.83
CA GLU A 95 -6.27 19.07 3.89
C GLU A 95 -7.08 18.08 3.03
N ALA A 96 -6.57 17.73 1.85
CA ALA A 96 -7.17 16.70 1.00
C ALA A 96 -7.12 15.32 1.68
N LEU A 97 -6.00 14.97 2.32
CA LEU A 97 -5.87 13.74 3.10
C LEU A 97 -6.90 13.69 4.25
N LEU A 98 -6.97 14.74 5.06
CA LEU A 98 -7.88 14.79 6.21
C LEU A 98 -9.35 14.79 5.79
N TRP A 99 -9.67 15.40 4.65
CA TRP A 99 -11.01 15.32 4.10
C TRP A 99 -11.38 13.87 3.73
N LEU A 100 -10.49 13.13 3.06
CA LEU A 100 -10.73 11.71 2.73
C LEU A 100 -10.95 10.89 4.00
N VAL A 101 -10.11 11.05 5.02
CA VAL A 101 -10.26 10.36 6.30
C VAL A 101 -11.59 10.71 6.96
N ASN A 102 -11.99 11.99 6.92
CA ASN A 102 -13.29 12.42 7.42
C ASN A 102 -14.47 11.79 6.65
N GLN A 103 -14.30 11.41 5.38
CA GLN A 103 -15.29 10.64 4.62
C GLN A 103 -15.39 9.16 5.06
N GLY A 104 -14.64 8.74 6.07
CA GLY A 104 -14.60 7.38 6.58
C GLY A 104 -13.55 6.51 5.90
N VAL A 105 -12.58 7.10 5.19
CA VAL A 105 -11.45 6.35 4.65
C VAL A 105 -10.49 6.00 5.77
N ILE A 106 -10.29 4.70 5.98
CA ILE A 106 -9.29 4.17 6.93
C ILE A 106 -8.00 3.79 6.22
N GLU A 107 -8.08 3.19 5.03
CA GLU A 107 -6.93 2.71 4.25
C GLU A 107 -6.60 3.67 3.08
N LEU A 108 -5.31 3.91 2.86
CA LEU A 108 -4.80 4.74 1.78
C LEU A 108 -4.47 3.89 0.54
N HIS A 109 -5.50 3.60 -0.26
CA HIS A 109 -5.39 2.83 -1.49
C HIS A 109 -5.11 3.74 -2.70
N CYS A 110 -3.85 3.75 -3.15
CA CYS A 110 -3.41 4.57 -4.27
C CYS A 110 -2.94 3.69 -5.44
N TRP A 111 -3.00 4.24 -6.64
CA TRP A 111 -2.37 3.64 -7.82
C TRP A 111 -0.84 3.63 -7.69
N LEU A 112 -0.19 2.76 -8.46
CA LEU A 112 1.28 2.68 -8.57
C LEU A 112 1.88 3.68 -9.56
N SER A 113 1.05 4.55 -10.12
CA SER A 113 1.43 5.66 -11.00
C SER A 113 0.92 6.99 -10.42
N GLU A 114 1.51 8.09 -10.91
CA GLU A 114 1.19 9.45 -10.51
C GLU A 114 0.61 10.23 -11.69
N VAL A 115 -0.18 11.27 -11.40
CA VAL A 115 -0.55 12.25 -12.42
C VAL A 115 0.68 13.12 -12.80
N PRO A 116 0.82 13.53 -14.07
CA PRO A 116 -0.07 13.24 -15.20
C PRO A 116 0.21 11.89 -15.89
N GLN A 117 1.31 11.20 -15.58
CA GLN A 117 1.76 9.97 -16.24
C GLN A 117 1.07 8.70 -15.70
N ILE A 118 -0.28 8.73 -15.67
CA ILE A 118 -1.07 7.67 -15.02
C ILE A 118 -0.92 6.29 -15.66
N GLU A 119 -0.48 6.19 -16.91
CA GLU A 119 -0.30 4.91 -17.62
C GLU A 119 1.11 4.31 -17.42
N ASN A 120 2.01 5.05 -16.77
CA ASN A 120 3.39 4.66 -16.53
C ASN A 120 3.68 4.59 -15.02
N PRO A 121 3.64 3.39 -14.42
CA PRO A 121 3.93 3.23 -13.00
C PRO A 121 5.36 3.67 -12.67
N ASP A 122 5.51 4.34 -11.54
CA ASP A 122 6.82 4.70 -10.97
C ASP A 122 7.15 3.84 -9.75
N ILE A 123 6.30 2.85 -9.44
CA ILE A 123 6.51 1.84 -8.40
C ILE A 123 6.22 0.45 -8.97
N LEU A 124 7.13 -0.49 -8.73
CA LEU A 124 6.89 -1.92 -8.86
C LEU A 124 6.71 -2.53 -7.47
N VAL A 125 5.77 -3.46 -7.31
CA VAL A 125 5.44 -4.06 -6.02
C VAL A 125 5.54 -5.58 -6.08
N PHE A 126 6.12 -6.18 -5.04
CA PHE A 126 5.98 -7.60 -4.74
C PHE A 126 5.16 -7.73 -3.46
N ASP A 127 3.99 -8.34 -3.58
CA ASP A 127 3.07 -8.59 -2.48
C ASP A 127 3.19 -10.05 -2.05
N LEU A 128 3.57 -10.28 -0.80
CA LEU A 128 3.84 -11.58 -0.22
C LEU A 128 2.74 -11.89 0.79
N ASP A 129 1.84 -12.79 0.39
CA ASP A 129 0.69 -13.20 1.19
C ASP A 129 0.89 -14.64 1.70
N PRO A 130 1.10 -14.85 3.01
CA PRO A 130 1.22 -16.19 3.57
C PRO A 130 -0.15 -16.84 3.68
N GLU A 131 -0.34 -18.00 3.06
CA GLU A 131 -1.60 -18.74 3.16
C GLU A 131 -1.52 -19.74 4.33
N PRO A 132 -2.56 -19.85 5.17
CA PRO A 132 -2.55 -20.76 6.32
C PRO A 132 -2.10 -22.19 5.95
N PRO A 133 -1.32 -22.87 6.81
CA PRO A 133 -0.95 -22.49 8.17
C PRO A 133 0.25 -21.52 8.27
N LEU A 134 0.75 -20.98 7.15
CA LEU A 134 1.84 -20.02 7.19
C LEU A 134 1.41 -18.70 7.84
N SER A 135 2.41 -17.95 8.30
CA SER A 135 2.27 -16.66 8.95
C SER A 135 3.18 -15.62 8.29
N PHE A 136 3.13 -14.39 8.79
CA PHE A 136 4.05 -13.32 8.38
C PHE A 136 5.53 -13.75 8.40
N GLN A 137 5.93 -14.59 9.35
CA GLN A 137 7.32 -15.05 9.50
C GLN A 137 7.81 -15.82 8.26
N ASP A 138 6.90 -16.54 7.59
CA ASP A 138 7.22 -17.29 6.39
C ASP A 138 7.47 -16.40 5.17
N CYS A 139 7.01 -15.13 5.20
CA CYS A 139 7.31 -14.15 4.16
C CYS A 139 8.75 -13.63 4.22
N LEU A 140 9.38 -13.61 5.39
CA LEU A 140 10.72 -13.02 5.58
C LEU A 140 11.81 -13.69 4.73
N PRO A 141 11.98 -15.03 4.73
CA PRO A 141 12.98 -15.66 3.87
C PRO A 141 12.70 -15.44 2.37
N VAL A 142 11.43 -15.36 1.98
CA VAL A 142 11.02 -15.09 0.59
C VAL A 142 11.36 -13.65 0.21
N ALA A 143 11.14 -12.69 1.10
CA ALA A 143 11.50 -11.29 0.91
C ALA A 143 13.01 -11.07 0.80
N LEU A 144 13.81 -11.76 1.62
CA LEU A 144 15.27 -11.72 1.55
C LEU A 144 15.79 -12.24 0.21
N LEU A 145 15.20 -13.33 -0.30
CA LEU A 145 15.56 -13.88 -1.60
C LEU A 145 15.19 -12.93 -2.74
N LEU A 146 13.98 -12.36 -2.71
CA LEU A 146 13.57 -11.33 -3.68
C LEU A 146 14.55 -10.14 -3.68
N ARG A 147 14.93 -9.66 -2.50
CA ARG A 147 15.92 -8.59 -2.35
C ARG A 147 17.27 -8.96 -2.97
N GLU A 148 17.77 -10.16 -2.71
CA GLU A 148 19.05 -10.62 -3.23
C GLU A 148 19.06 -10.62 -4.77
N VAL A 149 18.01 -11.14 -5.39
CA VAL A 149 17.90 -11.16 -6.85
C VAL A 149 17.75 -9.75 -7.41
N LEU A 150 16.95 -8.88 -6.78
CA LEU A 150 16.80 -7.49 -7.19
C LEU A 150 18.15 -6.74 -7.14
N LEU A 151 18.92 -6.91 -6.05
CA LEU A 151 20.24 -6.29 -5.91
C LEU A 151 21.22 -6.77 -6.98
N LYS A 152 21.22 -8.08 -7.30
CA LYS A 152 22.03 -8.64 -8.40
C LYS A 152 21.67 -8.06 -9.77
N LEU A 153 20.43 -7.63 -9.94
CA LEU A 153 19.94 -6.96 -11.15
C LEU A 153 20.08 -5.43 -11.10
N GLY A 154 20.66 -4.88 -10.02
CA GLY A 154 20.88 -3.45 -9.86
C GLY A 154 19.65 -2.66 -9.39
N LEU A 155 18.63 -3.33 -8.84
CA LEU A 155 17.42 -2.72 -8.26
C LEU A 155 17.43 -2.84 -6.73
N GLU A 156 16.80 -1.88 -6.06
CA GLU A 156 16.63 -1.90 -4.61
C GLU A 156 15.15 -1.94 -4.22
N ALA A 157 14.82 -2.87 -3.33
CA ALA A 157 13.49 -2.98 -2.73
C ALA A 157 13.45 -2.37 -1.33
N TRP A 158 12.28 -1.84 -1.00
CA TRP A 158 11.96 -1.22 0.28
C TRP A 158 10.87 -2.05 0.97
N PRO A 159 11.14 -2.65 2.14
CA PRO A 159 10.22 -3.57 2.79
C PRO A 159 9.27 -2.84 3.74
N LYS A 160 8.03 -3.33 3.82
CA LYS A 160 7.06 -2.89 4.82
C LYS A 160 6.11 -4.02 5.20
N THR A 161 5.59 -4.00 6.41
CA THR A 161 4.42 -4.84 6.74
C THR A 161 3.23 -4.38 5.89
N SER A 162 2.35 -5.31 5.52
CA SER A 162 1.06 -4.93 4.95
C SER A 162 0.19 -4.24 6.01
N GLY A 163 0.38 -4.55 7.29
CA GLY A 163 -0.55 -4.23 8.39
C GLY A 163 -1.71 -5.24 8.51
N LYS A 164 -1.69 -6.30 7.70
CA LYS A 164 -2.51 -7.51 7.82
C LYS A 164 -1.57 -8.71 8.04
N GLU A 165 -1.70 -9.76 7.24
CA GLU A 165 -0.99 -11.04 7.41
C GLU A 165 0.35 -11.06 6.66
N GLY A 166 0.46 -10.35 5.53
CA GLY A 166 1.62 -10.37 4.65
C GLY A 166 2.55 -9.16 4.74
N MET A 167 3.47 -9.06 3.78
CA MET A 167 4.41 -7.94 3.62
C MET A 167 4.53 -7.51 2.16
N HIS A 168 4.91 -6.25 1.93
CA HIS A 168 5.14 -5.74 0.60
C HIS A 168 6.60 -5.31 0.43
N LEU A 169 7.14 -5.50 -0.77
CA LEU A 169 8.38 -4.90 -1.23
C LEU A 169 8.06 -3.90 -2.33
N PHE A 170 8.41 -2.63 -2.14
CA PHE A 170 8.26 -1.59 -3.17
C PHE A 170 9.62 -1.33 -3.82
N VAL A 171 9.64 -1.18 -5.14
CA VAL A 171 10.82 -0.80 -5.91
C VAL A 171 10.48 0.48 -6.67
N PRO A 172 11.17 1.60 -6.42
CA PRO A 172 10.97 2.82 -7.19
C PRO A 172 11.52 2.64 -8.60
N ILE A 173 10.71 2.84 -9.63
CA ILE A 173 11.08 2.58 -11.03
C ILE A 173 10.91 3.83 -11.89
N GLU A 174 11.61 3.87 -13.01
CA GLU A 174 11.42 4.95 -13.99
C GLU A 174 10.03 4.84 -14.62
N PRO A 175 9.22 5.92 -14.67
CA PRO A 175 7.89 5.92 -15.27
C PRO A 175 7.96 5.95 -16.81
N LYS A 176 8.68 5.00 -17.40
CA LYS A 176 8.84 4.83 -18.85
C LYS A 176 8.12 3.59 -19.40
N TYR A 177 7.77 2.66 -18.52
CA TYR A 177 7.11 1.41 -18.88
C TYR A 177 5.62 1.47 -18.61
N GLY A 178 4.81 0.76 -19.39
CA GLY A 178 3.38 0.63 -19.13
C GLY A 178 3.08 -0.45 -18.10
N PHE A 179 1.85 -0.47 -17.56
CA PHE A 179 1.43 -1.52 -16.61
C PHE A 179 1.58 -2.97 -17.11
N LYS A 180 1.48 -3.20 -18.43
CA LYS A 180 1.71 -4.54 -19.01
C LYS A 180 3.16 -4.99 -18.81
N ASP A 181 4.11 -4.08 -18.97
CA ASP A 181 5.54 -4.35 -18.79
C ASP A 181 5.89 -4.52 -17.32
N THR A 182 5.39 -3.65 -16.43
CA THR A 182 5.64 -3.78 -14.99
C THR A 182 5.05 -5.08 -14.43
N THR A 183 3.84 -5.45 -14.85
CA THR A 183 3.24 -6.76 -14.49
C THR A 183 4.10 -7.93 -14.98
N ARG A 184 4.61 -7.87 -16.22
CA ARG A 184 5.48 -8.90 -16.79
C ARG A 184 6.83 -8.98 -16.07
N ALA A 185 7.44 -7.84 -15.74
CA ALA A 185 8.69 -7.78 -14.99
C ALA A 185 8.54 -8.41 -13.59
N ALA A 186 7.47 -8.06 -12.86
CA ALA A 186 7.15 -8.70 -11.59
C ALA A 186 6.92 -10.21 -11.74
N PHE A 187 6.15 -10.62 -12.77
CA PHE A 187 5.90 -12.03 -13.07
C PHE A 187 7.18 -12.81 -13.33
N ASN A 188 8.10 -12.28 -14.14
CA ASN A 188 9.37 -12.94 -14.48
C ASN A 188 10.19 -13.23 -13.21
N LEU A 189 10.31 -12.26 -12.31
CA LEU A 189 11.01 -12.46 -11.05
C LEU A 189 10.27 -13.45 -10.16
N CYS A 190 8.96 -13.29 -9.95
CA CYS A 190 8.16 -14.21 -9.15
C CYS A 190 8.24 -15.66 -9.68
N ARG A 191 8.31 -15.85 -11.00
CA ARG A 191 8.49 -17.15 -11.65
C ARG A 191 9.88 -17.73 -11.40
N LEU A 192 10.93 -16.91 -11.39
CA LEU A 192 12.28 -17.35 -11.03
C LEU A 192 12.32 -17.82 -9.56
N ILE A 193 11.70 -17.07 -8.65
CA ILE A 193 11.58 -17.45 -7.23
C ILE A 193 10.80 -18.75 -7.07
N LEU A 194 9.69 -18.91 -7.80
CA LEU A 194 8.91 -20.15 -7.81
C LEU A 194 9.74 -21.35 -8.28
N LYS A 195 10.63 -21.19 -9.28
CA LYS A 195 11.52 -22.26 -9.72
C LYS A 195 12.55 -22.63 -8.65
N ALA A 196 13.02 -21.66 -7.89
CA ALA A 196 14.02 -21.88 -6.85
C ALA A 196 13.42 -22.47 -5.55
N TYR A 197 12.18 -22.12 -5.20
CA TYR A 197 11.51 -22.54 -3.96
C TYR A 197 10.05 -23.00 -4.20
N PRO A 198 9.82 -24.02 -5.05
CA PRO A 198 8.48 -24.45 -5.44
C PRO A 198 7.62 -24.98 -4.27
N GLU A 199 8.26 -25.40 -3.18
CA GLU A 199 7.62 -25.85 -1.95
C GLU A 199 7.17 -24.70 -1.04
N LYS A 200 7.82 -23.53 -1.09
CA LYS A 200 7.52 -22.39 -0.21
C LYS A 200 6.64 -21.33 -0.84
N VAL A 201 6.69 -21.14 -2.15
CA VAL A 201 5.95 -20.07 -2.83
C VAL A 201 4.99 -20.58 -3.88
N THR A 202 4.01 -19.75 -4.26
CA THR A 202 3.06 -20.06 -5.32
C THR A 202 2.65 -18.83 -6.12
N LEU A 203 2.29 -19.04 -7.38
CA LEU A 203 1.66 -18.05 -8.28
C LEU A 203 0.22 -18.42 -8.63
N GLU A 204 -0.31 -19.49 -8.03
CA GLU A 204 -1.65 -20.00 -8.32
C GLU A 204 -2.72 -18.98 -7.94
N ARG A 205 -3.69 -18.78 -8.83
CA ARG A 205 -4.87 -17.91 -8.71
C ARG A 205 -5.81 -18.29 -7.56
N VAL A 206 -6.00 -19.59 -7.41
CA VAL A 206 -7.09 -20.18 -6.63
C VAL A 206 -6.63 -20.41 -5.19
N ILE A 207 -7.19 -19.68 -4.23
CA ILE A 207 -6.85 -19.73 -2.79
C ILE A 207 -6.72 -21.17 -2.26
N LYS A 208 -7.70 -22.03 -2.58
CA LYS A 208 -7.72 -23.44 -2.14
C LYS A 208 -6.52 -24.29 -2.61
N LYS A 209 -5.75 -23.82 -3.59
CA LYS A 209 -4.56 -24.50 -4.13
C LYS A 209 -3.24 -23.89 -3.63
N ARG A 210 -3.30 -22.92 -2.71
CA ARG A 210 -2.13 -22.20 -2.18
C ARG A 210 -1.76 -22.59 -0.75
N THR A 211 -2.60 -23.37 -0.07
CA THR A 211 -2.43 -23.78 1.32
C THR A 211 -0.98 -24.17 1.63
N GLY A 212 -0.41 -23.58 2.69
CA GLY A 212 0.97 -23.86 3.11
C GLY A 212 2.05 -23.22 2.24
N LYS A 213 1.73 -22.21 1.42
CA LYS A 213 2.69 -21.47 0.59
C LYS A 213 2.49 -19.97 0.68
N VAL A 214 3.57 -19.21 0.48
CA VAL A 214 3.51 -17.76 0.30
C VAL A 214 3.10 -17.46 -1.14
N TYR A 215 1.95 -16.83 -1.31
CA TYR A 215 1.48 -16.34 -2.60
C TYR A 215 2.26 -15.08 -2.98
N LEU A 216 2.83 -15.07 -4.18
CA LEU A 216 3.47 -13.88 -4.74
C LEU A 216 2.49 -13.19 -5.70
N ASP A 217 1.76 -12.19 -5.21
CA ASP A 217 0.76 -11.49 -6.02
C ASP A 217 1.39 -10.43 -6.93
N TYR A 218 1.98 -10.91 -8.04
CA TYR A 218 2.53 -10.03 -9.07
C TYR A 218 1.44 -9.20 -9.79
N LEU A 219 0.15 -9.58 -9.69
CA LEU A 219 -0.94 -8.90 -10.38
C LEU A 219 -1.30 -7.56 -9.73
N GLN A 220 -0.78 -7.27 -8.53
CA GLN A 220 -0.89 -5.93 -7.94
C GLN A 220 -0.28 -4.84 -8.85
N ASN A 221 0.64 -5.22 -9.75
CA ASN A 221 1.23 -4.35 -10.75
C ASN A 221 0.36 -4.13 -12.00
N SER A 222 -0.87 -4.64 -12.01
CA SER A 222 -1.80 -4.46 -13.13
C SER A 222 -2.46 -3.08 -13.10
N ARG A 223 -2.79 -2.54 -14.28
CA ARG A 223 -3.51 -1.27 -14.42
C ARG A 223 -4.79 -1.24 -13.58
N GLY A 224 -5.00 -0.15 -12.84
CA GLY A 224 -6.19 0.07 -12.02
C GLY A 224 -6.25 -0.72 -10.71
N ARG A 225 -5.20 -1.48 -10.38
CA ARG A 225 -5.00 -1.97 -9.01
C ARG A 225 -4.51 -0.84 -8.12
N THR A 226 -4.73 -1.01 -6.82
CA THR A 226 -4.32 -0.05 -5.80
C THR A 226 -3.64 -0.77 -4.67
N MET A 227 -2.57 -0.19 -4.16
CA MET A 227 -1.87 -0.71 -3.00
C MET A 227 -2.11 0.17 -1.78
N VAL A 228 -1.99 -0.44 -0.60
CA VAL A 228 -1.88 0.30 0.65
C VAL A 228 -0.46 0.84 0.78
N PHE A 229 -0.36 2.16 0.94
CA PHE A 229 0.91 2.88 1.02
C PHE A 229 1.47 2.94 2.46
N PRO A 230 2.75 3.29 2.64
CA PRO A 230 3.37 3.43 3.96
C PRO A 230 2.52 4.28 4.92
N TYR A 231 2.52 3.87 6.19
CA TYR A 231 1.82 4.53 7.29
C TYR A 231 0.29 4.59 7.17
N SER A 232 -0.31 3.89 6.20
CA SER A 232 -1.76 3.70 6.18
C SER A 232 -2.21 2.80 7.33
N LEU A 233 -3.27 3.21 8.02
CA LEU A 233 -4.02 2.33 8.92
C LEU A 233 -4.74 1.23 8.14
N ARG A 234 -5.06 0.13 8.83
CA ARG A 234 -5.88 -0.97 8.34
C ARG A 234 -7.17 -1.12 9.17
N PRO A 235 -8.26 -1.61 8.59
CA PRO A 235 -9.56 -1.73 9.25
C PRO A 235 -9.64 -3.07 10.00
N LEU A 236 -8.68 -3.29 10.90
CA LEU A 236 -8.59 -4.46 11.77
C LEU A 236 -8.52 -4.02 13.24
N PRO A 237 -8.87 -4.88 14.21
CA PRO A 237 -8.69 -4.58 15.63
C PRO A 237 -7.31 -4.01 15.93
N LYS A 238 -7.25 -3.04 16.85
CA LYS A 238 -6.10 -2.21 17.22
C LYS A 238 -5.65 -1.19 16.18
N ALA A 239 -6.27 -1.12 15.00
CA ALA A 239 -5.89 -0.22 13.91
C ALA A 239 -4.40 -0.37 13.51
N PRO A 240 -3.99 -1.55 12.99
CA PRO A 240 -2.61 -1.80 12.62
C PRO A 240 -2.19 -0.92 11.44
N VAL A 241 -0.88 -0.68 11.32
CA VAL A 241 -0.29 0.24 10.34
C VAL A 241 0.54 -0.55 9.33
N SER A 242 0.41 -0.22 8.04
CA SER A 242 1.36 -0.69 7.03
C SER A 242 2.69 0.02 7.20
N THR A 243 3.66 -0.67 7.80
CA THR A 243 4.80 -0.01 8.44
C THR A 243 6.11 -0.27 7.70
N PRO A 244 6.83 0.77 7.25
CA PRO A 244 8.21 0.67 6.77
C PRO A 244 9.13 -0.09 7.73
N LEU A 245 9.95 -0.99 7.17
CA LEU A 245 10.89 -1.82 7.90
C LEU A 245 12.33 -1.53 7.46
N LEU A 246 13.26 -1.76 8.38
CA LEU A 246 14.67 -1.92 8.08
C LEU A 246 14.92 -3.32 7.54
N TRP A 247 15.85 -3.47 6.60
CA TRP A 247 16.25 -4.79 6.14
C TRP A 247 16.95 -5.60 7.24
N GLU A 248 17.59 -4.94 8.20
CA GLU A 248 18.19 -5.56 9.38
C GLU A 248 17.13 -6.25 10.25
N GLU A 249 15.93 -5.65 10.38
CA GLU A 249 14.80 -6.26 11.10
C GLU A 249 14.30 -7.49 10.35
N VAL A 250 14.19 -7.40 9.01
CA VAL A 250 13.77 -8.52 8.14
C VAL A 250 14.76 -9.68 8.22
N THR A 251 16.06 -9.40 8.22
CA THR A 251 17.12 -10.42 8.33
C THR A 251 17.11 -11.11 9.70
N LYS A 252 16.86 -10.37 10.79
CA LYS A 252 16.81 -10.94 12.14
C LYS A 252 15.57 -11.79 12.40
N GLY A 253 14.47 -11.54 11.68
CA GLY A 253 13.21 -12.25 11.90
C GLY A 253 12.35 -11.69 13.05
N GLU A 254 12.84 -10.67 13.75
CA GLU A 254 12.23 -10.12 14.96
C GLU A 254 11.19 -9.04 14.61
N ILE A 255 10.14 -9.43 13.89
CA ILE A 255 9.06 -8.52 13.48
C ILE A 255 7.70 -9.11 13.85
N SER A 256 6.94 -8.36 14.64
CA SER A 256 5.54 -8.65 14.91
C SER A 256 4.65 -7.55 14.28
N PRO A 257 3.96 -7.81 13.16
CA PRO A 257 3.14 -6.78 12.51
C PRO A 257 2.08 -6.16 13.43
N ALA A 258 1.58 -6.92 14.42
CA ALA A 258 0.59 -6.45 15.38
C ALA A 258 1.12 -5.37 16.35
N GLU A 259 2.44 -5.29 16.52
CA GLU A 259 3.07 -4.25 17.33
C GLU A 259 3.04 -2.88 16.65
N PHE A 260 2.86 -2.82 15.33
CA PHE A 260 2.72 -1.56 14.60
C PHE A 260 1.25 -1.18 14.46
N ASN A 261 0.80 -0.25 15.30
CA ASN A 261 -0.59 0.19 15.31
C ASN A 261 -0.70 1.69 15.62
N ILE A 262 -1.93 2.22 15.55
CA ILE A 262 -2.23 3.64 15.74
C ILE A 262 -1.63 4.23 17.04
N LYS A 263 -1.49 3.41 18.11
CA LYS A 263 -1.00 3.85 19.41
C LYS A 263 0.54 3.79 19.51
N THR A 264 1.19 2.92 18.76
CA THR A 264 2.63 2.62 18.91
C THR A 264 3.50 3.21 17.79
N ILE A 265 2.95 3.46 16.60
CA ILE A 265 3.78 3.85 15.44
C ILE A 265 4.56 5.14 15.67
N TRP A 266 4.03 6.05 16.50
CA TRP A 266 4.67 7.34 16.75
C TRP A 266 6.01 7.20 17.47
N GLU A 267 6.15 6.20 18.35
CA GLU A 267 7.42 5.91 19.01
C GLU A 267 8.46 5.42 18.00
N ARG A 268 8.04 4.59 17.04
CA ARG A 268 8.89 4.13 15.94
C ARG A 268 9.37 5.30 15.07
N VAL A 269 8.46 6.18 14.66
CA VAL A 269 8.79 7.36 13.85
C VAL A 269 9.70 8.32 14.60
N LYS A 270 9.46 8.55 15.91
CA LYS A 270 10.38 9.36 16.73
C LYS A 270 11.78 8.77 16.82
N LYS A 271 11.88 7.44 16.90
CA LYS A 271 13.16 6.73 17.04
C LYS A 271 13.97 6.70 15.74
N TYR A 272 13.32 6.40 14.62
CA TYR A 272 14.01 6.14 13.34
C TYR A 272 13.80 7.21 12.27
N GLY A 273 12.89 8.16 12.50
CA GLY A 273 12.39 9.03 11.45
C GLY A 273 11.58 8.27 10.42
N ASP A 274 11.59 8.79 9.18
CA ASP A 274 11.03 8.09 8.03
C ASP A 274 12.08 7.17 7.39
N LEU A 275 11.92 5.87 7.62
CA LEU A 275 12.80 4.84 7.09
C LEU A 275 12.84 4.81 5.55
N TRP A 276 11.78 5.29 4.90
CA TRP A 276 11.68 5.33 3.44
C TRP A 276 11.94 6.74 2.87
N SER A 277 12.49 7.66 3.67
CA SER A 277 12.77 9.05 3.25
C SER A 277 13.59 9.19 1.95
N ASN A 278 14.40 8.19 1.59
CA ASN A 278 15.18 8.16 0.35
C ASN A 278 14.51 7.35 -0.79
N PHE A 279 13.28 6.86 -0.62
CA PHE A 279 12.58 5.99 -1.58
C PHE A 279 12.53 6.60 -2.99
N HIS A 280 12.26 7.91 -3.10
CA HIS A 280 12.19 8.60 -4.39
C HIS A 280 13.54 9.12 -4.91
N ARG A 281 14.64 8.95 -4.15
CA ARG A 281 15.96 9.51 -4.51
C ARG A 281 16.56 8.85 -5.75
N ARG A 282 16.26 7.56 -5.97
CA ARG A 282 16.72 6.80 -7.13
C ARG A 282 15.55 6.01 -7.70
N ARG A 283 15.39 6.06 -9.01
CA ARG A 283 14.45 5.22 -9.77
C ARG A 283 15.25 4.25 -10.61
N TYR A 284 14.78 3.01 -10.68
CA TYR A 284 15.46 1.90 -11.35
C TYR A 284 14.84 1.59 -12.71
N ASP A 285 15.68 1.17 -13.65
CA ASP A 285 15.23 0.57 -14.91
C ASP A 285 14.82 -0.89 -14.67
N ILE A 286 13.60 -1.27 -15.06
CA ILE A 286 13.12 -2.67 -14.95
C ILE A 286 13.52 -3.53 -16.16
N LYS A 287 14.24 -3.01 -17.15
CA LYS A 287 14.73 -3.78 -18.30
C LYS A 287 15.38 -5.11 -17.89
N PRO A 288 16.28 -5.19 -16.87
CA PRO A 288 16.85 -6.47 -16.45
C PRO A 288 15.81 -7.50 -16.00
N LEU A 289 14.70 -7.07 -15.40
CA LEU A 289 13.60 -7.96 -14.99
C LEU A 289 12.79 -8.46 -16.20
N LEU A 290 12.65 -7.63 -17.23
CA LEU A 290 11.99 -8.02 -18.49
C LEU A 290 12.81 -9.08 -19.24
N GLU A 291 14.14 -9.03 -19.12
CA GLU A 291 15.12 -9.90 -19.78
C GLU A 291 15.47 -11.19 -19.00
N LEU A 292 14.83 -11.45 -17.84
CA LEU A 292 15.04 -12.65 -17.01
C LEU A 292 14.61 -13.99 -17.67
N MET A 293 14.27 -13.99 -18.96
CA MET A 293 13.81 -15.18 -19.71
C MET A 293 14.72 -15.51 -20.88
#